data_AF-A0A2P6SBH2-F1
#
_entry.id   AF-A0A2P6SBH2-F1
#
_cell.length_a   1.000
_cell.length_b   1.000
_cell.length_c   1.000
_cell.angle_alpha   90.00
_cell.angle_beta   90.00
_cell.angle_gamma   90.00
#
_symmetry.space_group_name_H-M   'P 1'
#
loop_
_entity.id
_entity.type
_entity.pdbx_description
1 polymer ?
#
loop_
_entity_poly.entity_id
_entity_poly.type
_entity_poly.pdbx_seq_one_letter_code
_entity_poly.pdbx_strand_id
1 'polypeptide(L)'
;MVVEQEAIDIKTKFASHRRSMLEETDGGQLDDIDVIPNDEMLLAFSEKGYVKRMKPNTFNLQNRGTIGKSVGKLRVNDAMSDFIVCHAHDHVLYFSDKGTVYSARAYKIPECSRTAAGTPLVQILSLSDGERITSVIPVSEFAGDQFLLMLTVNGYIKKVSLSSFSSVSSVLT
;
A
#
# COMPACT_ATOMS: atom_id res chain seq x y z
N MET A 1 -7.16 57.83 -18.58
CA MET A 1 -6.63 58.58 -17.42
C MET A 1 -5.15 58.77 -17.67
N VAL A 2 -4.57 59.98 -17.54
CA VAL A 2 -3.19 60.29 -17.97
C VAL A 2 -2.15 59.28 -17.43
N VAL A 3 -2.34 58.83 -16.18
CA VAL A 3 -1.49 57.83 -15.51
C VAL A 3 -1.40 56.49 -16.26
N GLU A 4 -2.48 56.05 -16.89
CA GLU A 4 -2.50 54.80 -17.65
C GLU A 4 -1.67 54.91 -18.94
N GLN A 5 -1.76 56.07 -19.61
CA GLN A 5 -1.01 56.36 -20.82
C GLN A 5 0.50 56.47 -20.52
N GLU A 6 0.86 57.18 -19.46
CA GLU A 6 2.25 57.28 -19.00
C GLU A 6 2.83 55.91 -18.61
N ALA A 7 2.04 55.04 -17.97
CA ALA A 7 2.47 53.70 -17.60
C ALA A 7 2.72 52.79 -18.82
N ILE A 8 1.88 52.91 -19.86
CA ILE A 8 2.05 52.17 -21.13
C ILE A 8 3.29 52.67 -21.88
N ASP A 9 3.53 53.98 -21.90
CA ASP A 9 4.71 54.57 -22.56
C ASP A 9 6.01 54.10 -21.91
N ILE A 10 6.07 54.08 -20.57
CA ILE A 10 7.23 53.57 -19.83
C ILE A 10 7.44 52.07 -20.09
N LYS A 11 6.36 51.27 -20.05
CA LYS A 11 6.41 49.83 -20.34
C LYS A 11 6.99 49.54 -21.73
N THR A 12 6.61 50.33 -22.73
CA THR A 12 7.04 50.14 -24.12
C THR A 12 8.50 50.58 -24.31
N LYS A 13 8.88 51.71 -23.72
CA LYS A 13 10.23 52.29 -23.85
C LYS A 13 11.33 51.44 -23.20
N PHE A 14 11.03 50.77 -22.09
CA PHE A 14 11.98 49.96 -21.33
C PHE A 14 11.66 48.46 -21.36
N ALA A 15 10.90 48.01 -22.35
CA ALA A 15 10.58 46.59 -22.52
C ALA A 15 11.86 45.76 -22.69
N SER A 16 12.05 44.77 -21.83
CA SER A 16 13.08 43.75 -21.97
C SER A 16 12.45 42.37 -21.97
N HIS A 17 12.98 41.46 -22.78
CA HIS A 17 12.49 40.08 -22.79
C HIS A 17 12.77 39.43 -21.43
N ARG A 18 11.81 38.63 -20.93
CA ARG A 18 11.99 37.90 -19.68
C ARG A 18 13.13 36.89 -19.86
N ARG A 19 14.20 37.07 -19.08
CA ARG A 19 15.40 36.21 -19.18
C ARG A 19 15.24 34.85 -18.52
N SER A 20 14.31 34.73 -17.58
CA SER A 20 13.96 33.48 -16.93
C SER A 20 12.78 32.81 -17.63
N MET A 21 12.79 31.47 -17.65
CA MET A 21 11.62 30.64 -17.94
C MET A 21 10.98 30.25 -16.61
N LEU A 22 9.65 30.28 -16.51
CA LEU A 22 8.96 29.55 -15.44
C LEU A 22 8.80 28.14 -15.98
N GLU A 23 9.52 27.18 -15.41
CA GLU A 23 9.14 25.79 -15.55
C GLU A 23 7.93 25.57 -14.65
N GLU A 24 6.80 25.14 -15.22
CA GLU A 24 5.59 24.79 -14.44
C GLU A 24 5.78 23.47 -13.68
N THR A 25 6.93 22.83 -13.85
CA THR A 25 7.31 21.59 -13.17
C THR A 25 8.14 21.96 -11.96
N ASP A 26 7.55 21.91 -10.78
CA ASP A 26 8.31 21.65 -9.55
C ASP A 26 9.19 20.43 -9.82
N GLY A 27 10.48 20.49 -9.50
CA GLY A 27 11.49 19.49 -9.88
C GLY A 27 11.20 18.06 -9.40
N GLY A 28 10.30 17.37 -10.12
CA GLY A 28 9.69 16.10 -9.74
C GLY A 28 8.50 16.30 -8.80
N GLN A 29 7.29 15.93 -9.24
CA GLN A 29 6.23 15.60 -8.28
C GLN A 29 6.77 14.47 -7.41
N LEU A 30 7.08 14.77 -6.15
CA LEU A 30 7.45 13.73 -5.18
C LEU A 30 6.21 12.89 -4.92
N ASP A 31 6.29 11.60 -5.24
CA ASP A 31 5.25 10.67 -4.86
C ASP A 31 5.41 10.34 -3.37
N ASP A 32 4.30 10.00 -2.70
CA ASP A 32 4.31 9.58 -1.29
C ASP A 32 5.40 8.53 -1.00
N ILE A 33 5.65 7.65 -1.98
CA ILE A 33 6.61 6.54 -1.87
C ILE A 33 8.06 7.01 -1.79
N ASP A 34 8.40 8.17 -2.37
CA ASP A 34 9.77 8.70 -2.42
C ASP A 34 10.26 9.16 -1.05
N VAL A 35 9.33 9.48 -0.16
CA VAL A 35 9.61 9.94 1.22
C VAL A 35 9.55 8.78 2.23
N ILE A 36 9.09 7.60 1.80
CA ILE A 36 8.89 6.44 2.68
C ILE A 36 10.08 5.50 2.54
N PRO A 37 10.80 5.16 3.64
CA PRO A 37 11.90 4.21 3.57
C PRO A 37 11.39 2.80 3.24
N ASN A 38 12.13 2.08 2.40
CA ASN A 38 11.80 0.70 2.02
C ASN A 38 12.26 -0.31 3.07
N ASP A 39 11.76 -0.16 4.31
CA ASP A 39 12.12 -1.02 5.43
C ASP A 39 11.33 -2.34 5.42
N GLU A 40 11.94 -3.39 5.97
CA GLU A 40 11.27 -4.65 6.25
C GLU A 40 10.21 -4.47 7.35
N MET A 41 9.05 -5.10 7.15
CA MET A 41 7.90 -5.04 8.05
C MET A 41 7.19 -6.38 8.17
N LEU A 42 6.47 -6.52 9.28
CA LEU A 42 5.59 -7.63 9.55
C LEU A 42 4.14 -7.14 9.46
N LEU A 43 3.40 -7.71 8.52
CA LEU A 43 1.96 -7.60 8.42
C LEU A 43 1.32 -8.74 9.21
N ALA A 44 0.35 -8.40 10.03
CA ALA A 44 -0.38 -9.37 10.81
C ALA A 44 -1.88 -9.20 10.61
N PHE A 45 -2.55 -10.29 10.26
CA PHE A 45 -3.95 -10.36 9.88
C PHE A 45 -4.75 -11.09 10.96
N SER A 46 -5.98 -10.63 11.20
CA SER A 46 -6.93 -11.31 12.07
C SER A 46 -8.05 -11.96 11.27
N GLU A 47 -8.67 -13.00 11.85
CA GLU A 47 -9.82 -13.69 11.26
C GLU A 47 -11.02 -12.77 11.01
N LYS A 48 -11.13 -11.67 11.78
CA LYS A 48 -12.16 -10.64 11.58
C LYS A 48 -11.80 -9.59 10.53
N GLY A 49 -10.73 -9.79 9.78
CA GLY A 49 -10.31 -8.90 8.71
C GLY A 49 -9.66 -7.61 9.21
N TYR A 50 -9.01 -7.64 10.37
CA TYR A 50 -8.14 -6.55 10.81
C TYR A 50 -6.72 -6.81 10.33
N VAL A 51 -6.01 -5.75 9.96
CA VAL A 51 -4.61 -5.80 9.59
C VAL A 51 -3.84 -4.76 10.37
N LYS A 52 -2.60 -5.09 10.74
CA LYS A 52 -1.65 -4.14 11.31
C LYS A 52 -0.24 -4.37 10.81
N ARG A 53 0.50 -3.28 10.67
CA ARG A 53 1.93 -3.26 10.38
C ARG A 53 2.73 -3.13 11.68
N MET A 54 3.76 -3.94 11.82
CA MET A 54 4.72 -3.91 12.94
C MET A 54 6.14 -4.06 12.41
N LYS A 55 7.13 -3.61 13.19
CA LYS A 55 8.54 -3.90 12.88
C LYS A 55 8.84 -5.38 13.10
N PRO A 56 9.68 -6.05 12.28
CA PRO A 56 10.02 -7.46 12.43
C PRO A 56 10.63 -7.77 13.81
N ASN A 57 11.48 -6.86 14.30
CA ASN A 57 12.11 -6.92 15.62
C ASN A 57 11.14 -6.86 16.82
N THR A 58 9.84 -6.67 16.58
CA THR A 58 8.82 -6.79 17.64
C THR A 58 8.79 -8.23 18.20
N PHE A 59 9.13 -9.21 17.37
CA PHE A 59 9.16 -10.64 17.71
C PHE A 59 10.61 -11.16 17.75
N ASN A 60 11.44 -10.62 18.64
CA ASN A 60 12.80 -11.17 18.84
C ASN A 60 12.79 -12.68 19.09
N LEU A 61 13.74 -13.39 18.49
CA LEU A 61 14.00 -14.80 18.79
C LEU A 61 14.16 -14.99 20.31
N GLN A 62 13.43 -15.96 20.83
CA GLN A 62 13.67 -16.52 22.16
C GLN A 62 14.36 -17.88 22.01
N ASN A 63 15.18 -18.24 23.01
CA ASN A 63 15.80 -19.55 23.07
C ASN A 63 14.74 -20.66 23.13
N ARG A 64 15.10 -21.84 22.59
CA ARG A 64 14.26 -23.05 22.62
C ARG A 64 13.78 -23.33 24.05
N GLY A 65 12.49 -23.60 24.21
CA GLY A 65 11.87 -23.90 25.51
C GLY A 65 11.12 -22.75 26.20
N THR A 66 11.05 -21.57 25.56
CA THR A 66 10.32 -20.41 26.09
C THR A 66 8.98 -20.25 25.37
N ILE A 67 7.89 -19.98 26.11
CA ILE A 67 6.58 -19.62 25.51
C ILE A 67 6.77 -18.32 24.73
N GLY A 68 6.47 -18.34 23.42
CA GLY A 68 6.67 -17.21 22.52
C GLY A 68 5.98 -15.92 22.98
N LYS A 69 6.47 -14.77 22.52
CA LYS A 69 5.86 -13.48 22.84
C LYS A 69 4.44 -13.42 22.30
N SER A 70 3.45 -13.35 23.19
CA SER A 70 2.04 -13.13 22.83
C SER A 70 1.91 -11.93 21.92
N VAL A 71 1.02 -11.96 20.95
CA VAL A 71 0.77 -10.85 20.01
C VAL A 71 -0.10 -9.76 20.66
N GLY A 72 -0.38 -9.84 21.97
CA GLY A 72 -1.23 -8.91 22.70
C GLY A 72 -2.70 -9.37 22.70
N LYS A 73 -3.56 -8.62 23.41
CA LYS A 73 -5.00 -8.90 23.41
C LYS A 73 -5.59 -8.46 22.07
N LEU A 74 -6.03 -9.42 21.26
CA LEU A 74 -6.93 -9.12 20.16
C LEU A 74 -8.29 -8.66 20.71
N ARG A 75 -9.15 -8.11 19.84
CA ARG A 75 -10.55 -7.84 20.21
C ARG A 75 -11.23 -9.13 20.69
N VAL A 76 -12.29 -8.98 21.47
CA VAL A 76 -13.04 -10.13 22.01
C VAL A 76 -13.47 -11.06 20.87
N ASN A 77 -13.17 -12.35 21.00
CA ASN A 77 -13.40 -13.39 20.00
C ASN A 77 -12.68 -13.16 18.66
N ASP A 78 -11.47 -12.61 18.66
CA ASP A 78 -10.65 -12.45 17.46
C ASP A 78 -9.31 -13.17 17.64
N ALA A 79 -8.84 -13.82 16.58
CA ALA A 79 -7.58 -14.56 16.54
C ALA A 79 -6.73 -14.09 15.35
N MET A 80 -5.42 -14.24 15.46
CA MET A 80 -4.52 -13.96 14.33
C MET A 80 -4.62 -15.10 13.33
N SER A 81 -4.87 -14.77 12.07
CA SER A 81 -4.90 -15.75 10.98
C SER A 81 -3.51 -15.95 10.38
N ASP A 82 -2.87 -14.84 9.97
CA ASP A 82 -1.68 -14.88 9.13
C ASP A 82 -0.65 -13.82 9.53
N PHE A 83 0.61 -14.17 9.28
CA PHE A 83 1.77 -13.29 9.46
C PHE A 83 2.59 -13.30 8.19
N ILE A 84 2.85 -12.12 7.64
CA ILE A 84 3.55 -11.95 6.37
C ILE A 84 4.68 -10.96 6.59
N VAL A 85 5.90 -11.32 6.19
CA VAL A 85 7.04 -10.42 6.17
C VAL A 85 7.21 -9.90 4.75
N CYS A 86 7.32 -8.59 4.60
CA CYS A 86 7.51 -7.91 3.32
C CYS A 86 8.21 -6.56 3.53
N HIS A 87 8.55 -5.88 2.45
CA HIS A 87 9.09 -4.52 2.50
C HIS A 87 8.00 -3.46 2.30
N ALA A 88 8.28 -2.23 2.72
CA ALA A 88 7.31 -1.14 2.65
C ALA A 88 6.80 -0.84 1.25
N HIS A 89 7.69 -0.94 0.27
CA HIS A 89 7.36 -0.67 -1.12
C HIS A 89 6.73 -1.87 -1.81
N ASP A 90 6.68 -3.06 -1.21
CA ASP A 90 6.09 -4.23 -1.85
C ASP A 90 4.58 -4.02 -2.13
N HIS A 91 4.11 -4.58 -3.24
CA HIS A 91 2.68 -4.70 -3.51
C HIS A 91 2.10 -5.86 -2.71
N VAL A 92 1.03 -5.62 -1.98
CA VAL A 92 0.27 -6.67 -1.30
C VAL A 92 -0.97 -6.96 -2.13
N LEU A 93 -1.05 -8.17 -2.67
CA LEU A 93 -2.19 -8.66 -3.42
C LEU A 93 -3.18 -9.33 -2.47
N TYR A 94 -4.44 -8.90 -2.53
CA TYR A 94 -5.54 -9.45 -1.73
C TYR A 94 -6.53 -10.14 -2.65
N PHE A 95 -6.71 -11.44 -2.45
CA PHE A 95 -7.65 -12.26 -3.20
C PHE A 95 -8.94 -12.37 -2.42
N SER A 96 -10.08 -12.08 -3.05
CA SER A 96 -11.39 -12.22 -2.43
C SER A 96 -12.06 -13.55 -2.76
N ASP A 97 -13.06 -13.92 -1.96
CA ASP A 97 -13.95 -15.06 -2.20
C ASP A 97 -14.79 -14.91 -3.47
N LYS A 98 -15.01 -13.68 -3.95
CA LYS A 98 -15.66 -13.38 -5.24
C LYS A 98 -14.71 -13.48 -6.44
N GLY A 99 -13.43 -13.77 -6.22
CA GLY A 99 -12.42 -13.86 -7.28
C GLY A 99 -11.89 -12.49 -7.76
N THR A 100 -12.16 -11.43 -7.00
CA THR A 100 -11.59 -10.10 -7.22
C THR A 100 -10.18 -10.05 -6.63
N VAL A 101 -9.27 -9.35 -7.30
CA VAL A 101 -7.93 -9.10 -6.78
C VAL A 101 -7.76 -7.61 -6.55
N TYR A 102 -7.35 -7.26 -5.34
CA TYR A 102 -7.01 -5.90 -4.95
C TYR A 102 -5.50 -5.78 -4.74
N SER A 103 -4.94 -4.59 -4.99
CA SER A 103 -3.53 -4.30 -4.79
C SER A 103 -3.38 -3.00 -4.00
N ALA A 104 -2.59 -3.06 -2.93
CA ALA A 104 -2.17 -1.88 -2.19
C ALA A 104 -0.71 -2.05 -1.75
N ARG A 105 0.04 -0.94 -1.72
CA ARG A 105 1.42 -0.95 -1.20
C ARG A 105 1.41 -1.25 0.29
N ALA A 106 2.38 -2.02 0.77
CA ALA A 106 2.46 -2.43 2.17
C ALA A 106 2.51 -1.22 3.13
N TYR A 107 3.16 -0.12 2.74
CA TYR A 107 3.24 1.09 3.56
C TYR A 107 1.89 1.77 3.82
N LYS A 108 0.85 1.53 3.01
CA LYS A 108 -0.49 2.09 3.22
C LYS A 108 -1.18 1.46 4.45
N ILE A 109 -0.69 0.32 4.94
CA ILE A 109 -1.18 -0.30 6.17
C ILE A 109 -0.62 0.48 7.38
N PRO A 110 -1.49 0.97 8.29
CA PRO A 110 -1.03 1.73 9.46
C PRO A 110 -0.13 0.92 10.39
N GLU A 111 0.94 1.57 10.86
CA GLU A 111 1.80 1.03 11.90
C GLU A 111 1.07 1.06 13.24
N CYS A 112 1.15 -0.05 13.96
CA CYS A 112 0.47 -0.22 15.23
C CYS A 112 1.35 -0.98 16.21
N SER A 113 1.14 -0.75 17.50
CA SER A 113 1.80 -1.53 18.54
C SER A 113 1.29 -2.97 18.53
N ARG A 114 2.07 -3.89 19.11
CA ARG A 114 1.71 -5.29 19.25
C ARG A 114 0.31 -5.46 19.87
N THR A 115 -0.01 -4.70 20.92
CA THR A 115 -1.29 -4.81 21.64
C THR A 115 -2.49 -4.15 20.95
N ALA A 116 -2.28 -3.36 19.89
CA ALA A 116 -3.37 -2.71 19.18
C ALA A 116 -4.13 -3.70 18.29
N ALA A 117 -5.41 -3.41 18.06
CA ALA A 117 -6.28 -4.24 17.21
C ALA A 117 -5.94 -4.13 15.71
N GLY A 118 -5.37 -3.00 15.28
CA GLY A 118 -5.13 -2.71 13.86
C GLY A 118 -6.32 -2.03 13.18
N THR A 119 -6.26 -1.96 11.85
CA THR A 119 -7.23 -1.30 10.99
C THR A 119 -8.05 -2.34 10.22
N PRO A 120 -9.37 -2.17 10.08
CA PRO A 120 -10.17 -3.04 9.23
C PRO A 120 -9.69 -3.01 7.76
N LEU A 121 -9.53 -4.17 7.14
CA LEU A 121 -9.15 -4.29 5.72
C LEU A 121 -10.13 -3.56 4.79
N VAL A 122 -11.42 -3.57 5.13
CA VAL A 122 -12.48 -2.85 4.38
C VAL A 122 -12.30 -1.32 4.34
N GLN A 123 -11.47 -0.75 5.22
CA GLN A 123 -11.14 0.68 5.20
C GLN A 123 -9.96 0.97 4.28
N ILE A 124 -9.05 0.01 4.11
CA ILE A 124 -7.86 0.12 3.26
C ILE A 124 -8.20 -0.27 1.82
N LEU A 125 -9.08 -1.26 1.67
CA LEU A 125 -9.56 -1.79 0.41
C LEU A 125 -11.05 -1.50 0.32
N SER A 126 -11.50 -0.86 -0.76
CA SER A 126 -12.92 -0.66 -1.05
C SER A 126 -13.59 -1.97 -1.47
N LEU A 127 -13.74 -2.89 -0.51
CA LEU A 127 -14.38 -4.19 -0.72
C LEU A 127 -15.88 -4.02 -0.94
N SER A 128 -16.45 -4.88 -1.76
CA SER A 128 -17.91 -4.92 -1.97
C SER A 128 -18.59 -5.47 -0.71
N ASP A 129 -19.89 -5.19 -0.54
CA ASP A 129 -20.63 -5.70 0.61
C ASP A 129 -20.60 -7.25 0.66
N GLY A 130 -20.36 -7.77 1.87
CA GLY A 130 -20.19 -9.20 2.15
C GLY A 130 -18.95 -9.89 1.56
N GLU A 131 -18.06 -9.17 0.85
CA GLU A 131 -16.84 -9.72 0.26
C GLU A 131 -15.77 -9.98 1.33
N ARG A 132 -15.07 -11.12 1.22
CA ARG A 132 -14.06 -11.55 2.19
C ARG A 132 -12.74 -11.83 1.51
N ILE A 133 -11.64 -11.40 2.12
CA ILE A 133 -10.30 -11.75 1.66
C ILE A 133 -9.98 -13.18 2.09
N THR A 134 -9.56 -14.01 1.13
CA THR A 134 -9.24 -15.43 1.30
C THR A 134 -7.74 -15.69 1.32
N SER A 135 -6.95 -14.87 0.64
CA SER A 135 -5.49 -15.02 0.56
C SER A 135 -4.82 -13.67 0.37
N VAL A 136 -3.62 -13.53 0.95
CA VAL A 136 -2.80 -12.32 0.88
C VAL A 136 -1.39 -12.72 0.46
N ILE A 137 -0.87 -12.07 -0.60
CA ILE A 137 0.44 -12.41 -1.18
C ILE A 137 1.24 -11.12 -1.38
N PRO A 138 2.38 -10.94 -0.70
CA PRO A 138 3.29 -9.84 -0.98
C PRO A 138 4.10 -10.12 -2.26
N VAL A 139 4.32 -9.08 -3.05
CA VAL A 139 5.01 -9.12 -4.33
C VAL A 139 5.93 -7.92 -4.43
N SER A 140 7.24 -8.15 -4.40
CA SER A 140 8.25 -7.11 -4.59
C SER A 140 8.38 -6.69 -6.05
N GLU A 141 8.34 -7.66 -6.96
CA GLU A 141 8.45 -7.43 -8.40
C GLU A 141 7.53 -8.38 -9.18
N PHE A 142 6.89 -7.87 -10.23
CA PHE A 142 5.99 -8.63 -11.09
C PHE A 142 6.76 -9.37 -12.20
N ALA A 143 7.62 -10.31 -11.80
CA ALA A 143 8.45 -11.09 -12.71
C ALA A 143 7.60 -12.02 -13.63
N GLY A 144 8.01 -12.15 -14.89
CA GLY A 144 7.26 -12.92 -15.91
C GLY A 144 7.36 -14.44 -15.78
N ASP A 145 8.37 -14.94 -15.06
CA ASP A 145 8.63 -16.35 -14.79
C ASP A 145 7.89 -16.88 -13.55
N GLN A 146 7.21 -16.00 -12.80
CA GLN A 146 6.41 -16.36 -11.64
C GLN A 146 4.93 -16.49 -12.00
N PHE A 147 4.25 -17.42 -11.32
CA PHE A 147 2.86 -17.72 -11.55
C PHE A 147 2.11 -17.88 -10.23
N LEU A 148 0.88 -17.39 -10.20
CA LEU A 148 -0.07 -17.66 -9.13
C LEU A 148 -1.01 -18.78 -9.56
N LEU A 149 -1.19 -19.73 -8.65
CA LEU A 149 -2.11 -20.85 -8.81
C LEU A 149 -3.30 -20.64 -7.89
N MET A 150 -4.48 -20.49 -8.46
CA MET A 150 -5.74 -20.34 -7.72
C MET A 150 -6.53 -21.64 -7.80
N LEU A 151 -7.09 -22.08 -6.67
CA LEU A 151 -8.01 -23.20 -6.59
C LEU A 151 -9.37 -22.71 -6.11
N THR A 152 -10.42 -23.17 -6.78
CA THR A 152 -11.81 -22.88 -6.40
C THR A 152 -12.41 -24.06 -5.66
N VAL A 153 -13.46 -23.82 -4.87
CA VAL A 153 -14.24 -24.87 -4.19
C VAL A 153 -14.84 -25.91 -5.13
N ASN A 154 -15.09 -25.54 -6.40
CA ASN A 154 -15.61 -26.46 -7.42
C ASN A 154 -14.51 -27.28 -8.12
N GLY A 155 -13.26 -27.21 -7.65
CA GLY A 155 -12.14 -27.97 -8.19
C GLY A 155 -11.51 -27.39 -9.46
N TYR A 156 -11.89 -26.19 -9.90
CA TYR A 156 -11.19 -25.52 -10.99
C TYR A 156 -9.86 -24.93 -10.49
N ILE A 157 -8.82 -25.16 -11.29
CA ILE A 157 -7.48 -24.61 -11.08
C ILE A 157 -7.20 -23.58 -12.17
N LYS A 158 -6.75 -22.39 -11.77
CA LYS A 158 -6.35 -21.32 -12.69
C LYS A 158 -4.91 -20.91 -12.41
N LYS A 159 -4.02 -21.11 -13.38
CA LYS A 159 -2.65 -20.61 -13.36
C LYS A 159 -2.57 -19.29 -14.14
N VAL A 160 -2.06 -18.23 -13.51
CA VAL A 160 -1.94 -16.90 -14.12
C VAL A 160 -0.53 -16.38 -13.89
N SER A 161 0.09 -15.78 -14.92
CA SER A 161 1.39 -15.13 -14.76
C SER A 161 1.29 -13.95 -13.80
N LEU A 162 2.26 -13.82 -12.89
CA LEU A 162 2.31 -12.75 -11.90
C LEU A 162 2.31 -11.37 -12.57
N SER A 163 2.95 -11.24 -13.74
CA SER A 163 2.96 -10.01 -14.55
C SER A 163 1.56 -9.47 -14.87
N SER A 164 0.57 -10.35 -15.00
CA SER A 164 -0.84 -9.96 -15.24
C SER A 164 -1.44 -9.12 -14.12
N PHE A 165 -0.83 -9.12 -12.92
CA PHE A 165 -1.30 -8.38 -11.76
C PHE A 165 -0.60 -7.02 -11.58
N SER A 166 0.36 -6.68 -12.45
CA SER A 166 1.09 -5.40 -12.41
C SER A 166 0.16 -4.18 -12.58
N SER A 167 -0.91 -4.34 -13.36
CA SER A 167 -1.87 -3.28 -13.67
C SER A 167 -3.14 -3.34 -12.82
N VAL A 168 -3.18 -4.14 -11.74
CA VAL A 168 -4.34 -4.17 -10.85
C VAL A 168 -4.44 -2.81 -10.16
N SER A 169 -5.44 -2.03 -10.59
CA SER A 169 -5.67 -0.68 -10.11
C SER A 169 -5.86 -0.69 -8.60
N SER A 170 -5.07 0.11 -7.90
CA SER A 170 -5.39 0.53 -6.53
C SER A 170 -6.64 1.39 -6.65
N VAL A 171 -7.81 0.82 -6.36
CA VAL A 171 -9.07 1.59 -6.37
C VAL A 171 -9.07 2.49 -5.16
N LEU A 172 -8.55 3.70 -5.32
CA LEU A 172 -8.78 4.83 -4.42
C LEU A 172 -9.83 5.69 -5.12
N THR A 173 -11.01 5.79 -4.49
CA THR A 173 -11.96 6.88 -4.76
C THR A 173 -11.62 8.04 -3.84
#